data_AF-M0QCJ2-F1
#
_entry.id   AF-M0QCJ2-F1
#
_cell.length_a   1.000
_cell.length_b   1.000
_cell.length_c   1.000
_cell.angle_alpha   90.00
_cell.angle_beta   90.00
_cell.angle_gamma   90.00
#
_symmetry.space_group_name_H-M   'P 1'
#
loop_
_entity.id
_entity.type
_entity.pdbx_description
1 polymer ?
#
loop_
_entity_poly.entity_id
_entity_poly.type
_entity_poly.pdbx_seq_one_letter_code
_entity_poly.pdbx_strand_id
1 'polypeptide(L)'
;MSAVSRGGTSGAAGADVGIRGGRGANPDGARHDREPQGGVAGTVTRIADYRHAPSVPRRVLPRPELSDREIEVLIAWLGADSKDDAASGLFISASTVSTHLSRIRAKYAAVGRAAPTKTHLFARALQDGYTTLDEW
;
A
#
# COMPACT_ATOMS: atom_id res chain seq x y z
N MET A 1 -20.46 51.02 26.92
CA MET A 1 -19.09 50.58 26.61
C MET A 1 -19.02 50.26 25.14
N SER A 2 -17.94 50.69 24.50
CA SER A 2 -17.84 51.18 23.12
C SER A 2 -18.01 50.17 21.98
N ALA A 3 -18.40 50.75 20.85
CA ALA A 3 -18.41 50.24 19.49
C ALA A 3 -17.01 50.03 18.88
N VAL A 4 -16.96 49.24 17.79
CA VAL A 4 -16.18 49.45 16.52
C VAL A 4 -16.25 48.11 15.76
N SER A 5 -16.86 47.97 14.59
CA SER A 5 -16.74 48.65 13.29
C SER A 5 -15.55 48.19 12.44
N ARG A 6 -15.83 48.18 11.14
CA ARG A 6 -15.17 47.53 10.00
C ARG A 6 -13.80 48.10 9.63
N GLY A 7 -13.08 47.36 8.76
CA GLY A 7 -12.01 47.85 7.88
C GLY A 7 -10.69 47.13 8.16
N GLY A 8 -9.85 46.76 7.19
CA GLY A 8 -9.76 47.03 5.76
C GLY A 8 -8.63 46.15 5.19
N THR A 9 -8.75 45.74 3.94
CA THR A 9 -7.97 46.25 2.80
C THR A 9 -6.59 45.64 2.58
N SER A 10 -6.40 45.17 1.34
CA SER A 10 -5.25 45.44 0.46
C SER A 10 -3.91 44.78 0.83
N GLY A 11 -3.19 44.11 -0.06
CA GLY A 11 -3.28 43.99 -1.50
C GLY A 11 -1.89 43.67 -2.06
N ALA A 12 -1.87 43.04 -3.24
CA ALA A 12 -0.74 42.97 -4.19
C ALA A 12 0.51 42.21 -3.69
N ALA A 13 1.44 41.68 -4.50
CA ALA A 13 1.71 41.61 -5.93
C ALA A 13 2.59 40.34 -6.09
N GLY A 14 2.47 39.55 -7.15
CA GLY A 14 3.22 39.72 -8.41
C GLY A 14 3.34 38.32 -9.01
N ALA A 15 2.96 38.11 -10.27
CA ALA A 15 3.85 38.17 -11.42
C ALA A 15 4.87 37.00 -11.38
N ASP A 16 5.07 36.19 -12.42
CA ASP A 16 5.18 36.55 -13.81
C ASP A 16 5.41 35.27 -14.65
N VAL A 17 5.01 35.32 -15.93
CA VAL A 17 5.66 34.65 -17.10
C VAL A 17 5.82 33.12 -17.09
N GLY A 18 5.28 32.34 -18.05
CA GLY A 18 4.95 32.64 -19.44
C GLY A 18 6.13 32.33 -20.37
N ILE A 19 6.47 31.06 -20.62
CA ILE A 19 7.29 30.70 -21.78
C ILE A 19 6.59 29.63 -22.62
N ARG A 20 5.95 30.12 -23.69
CA ARG A 20 5.72 29.39 -24.94
C ARG A 20 6.97 29.53 -25.81
N GLY A 21 7.26 28.46 -26.55
CA GLY A 21 7.75 28.58 -27.91
C GLY A 21 9.24 28.29 -28.12
N GLY A 22 9.51 27.15 -28.76
CA GLY A 22 10.83 26.79 -29.26
C GLY A 22 10.69 25.82 -30.44
N ARG A 23 10.09 26.32 -31.52
CA ARG A 23 9.90 25.65 -32.81
C ARG A 23 11.25 25.63 -33.54
N GLY A 24 11.96 24.51 -33.49
CA GLY A 24 13.14 24.25 -34.33
C GLY A 24 12.76 23.32 -35.47
N ALA A 25 12.61 23.88 -36.67
CA ALA A 25 12.51 23.13 -37.91
C ALA A 25 13.89 22.52 -38.23
N ASN A 26 13.91 21.23 -38.56
CA ASN A 26 15.05 20.60 -39.23
C ASN A 26 14.61 20.24 -40.66
N PRO A 27 15.14 20.89 -41.70
CA PRO A 27 15.01 20.45 -43.07
C PRO A 27 16.28 19.66 -43.43
N ASP A 28 16.17 18.36 -43.63
CA ASP A 28 16.85 17.74 -44.77
C ASP A 28 16.43 16.29 -44.97
N GLY A 29 16.05 16.00 -46.21
CA GLY A 29 15.64 14.68 -46.65
C GLY A 29 16.84 13.75 -46.80
N ALA A 30 16.76 12.62 -46.12
CA ALA A 30 17.46 11.41 -46.54
C ALA A 30 16.44 10.28 -46.61
N ARG A 31 16.09 9.94 -47.85
CA ARG A 31 15.35 8.74 -48.20
C ARG A 31 16.18 7.54 -47.76
N HIS A 32 15.75 6.89 -46.68
CA HIS A 32 16.12 5.50 -46.43
C HIS A 32 14.89 4.67 -46.74
N ASP A 33 14.87 4.16 -47.97
CA ASP A 33 14.18 2.93 -48.30
C ASP A 33 14.70 1.86 -47.34
N ARG A 34 13.97 1.60 -46.26
CA ARG A 34 14.20 0.45 -45.39
C ARG A 34 12.89 -0.32 -45.32
N GLU A 35 12.95 -1.50 -45.93
CA GLU A 35 11.91 -2.51 -45.95
C GLU A 35 11.23 -2.71 -44.59
N PRO A 36 9.91 -3.02 -44.58
CA PRO A 36 9.18 -3.34 -43.37
C PRO A 36 9.68 -4.68 -42.82
N GLN A 37 10.57 -4.62 -41.83
CA GLN A 37 10.91 -5.81 -41.04
C GLN A 37 9.71 -6.20 -40.18
N GLY A 38 9.31 -7.46 -40.37
CA GLY A 38 8.09 -8.10 -39.87
C GLY A 38 7.71 -7.76 -38.43
N GLY A 39 6.40 -7.62 -38.25
CA GLY A 39 5.78 -7.50 -36.94
C GLY A 39 6.27 -8.61 -36.02
N VAL A 40 6.69 -8.23 -34.81
CA VAL A 40 6.73 -9.13 -33.67
C VAL A 40 5.29 -9.54 -33.40
N ALA A 41 4.85 -10.60 -34.08
CA ALA A 41 3.62 -11.29 -33.77
C ALA A 41 3.69 -11.63 -32.29
N GLY A 42 2.91 -10.92 -31.47
CA GLY A 42 2.85 -11.14 -30.04
C GLY A 42 2.49 -12.60 -29.83
N THR A 43 3.46 -13.41 -29.43
CA THR A 43 3.20 -14.79 -29.05
C THR A 43 2.35 -14.74 -27.80
N VAL A 44 1.05 -14.85 -27.99
CA VAL A 44 0.12 -15.06 -26.89
C VAL A 44 0.50 -16.40 -26.28
N THR A 45 1.13 -16.37 -25.11
CA THR A 45 1.41 -17.55 -24.30
C THR A 45 0.12 -18.35 -24.19
N ARG A 46 0.13 -19.60 -24.65
CA ARG A 46 -1.08 -20.43 -24.59
C ARG A 46 -1.36 -20.73 -23.12
N ILE A 47 -2.63 -20.80 -22.74
CA ILE A 47 -3.03 -21.18 -21.37
C ILE A 47 -2.39 -22.52 -20.96
N ALA A 48 -2.16 -23.43 -21.90
CA ALA A 48 -1.47 -24.70 -21.68
C ALA A 48 -0.03 -24.52 -21.14
N ASP A 49 0.65 -23.43 -21.48
CA ASP A 49 2.04 -23.15 -21.12
C ASP A 49 2.16 -22.71 -19.64
N TYR A 50 1.09 -22.17 -19.04
CA TYR A 50 1.05 -21.82 -17.61
C TYR A 50 1.13 -23.04 -16.70
N ARG A 51 0.66 -24.21 -17.16
CA ARG A 51 0.62 -25.44 -16.35
C ARG A 51 2.01 -25.96 -16.00
N HIS A 52 3.05 -25.49 -16.69
CA HIS A 52 4.43 -25.92 -16.50
C HIS A 52 5.39 -24.73 -16.34
N ALA A 53 4.95 -23.65 -15.69
CA ALA A 53 5.91 -22.66 -15.21
C ALA A 53 6.82 -23.32 -14.18
N PRO A 54 8.17 -23.15 -14.26
CA PRO A 54 9.07 -23.67 -13.24
C PRO A 54 8.64 -23.10 -11.90
N SER A 55 8.34 -23.98 -10.94
CA SER A 55 7.93 -23.57 -9.60
C SER A 55 9.10 -22.82 -8.96
N VAL A 56 9.00 -21.49 -8.89
CA VAL A 56 9.90 -20.69 -8.06
C VAL A 56 9.85 -21.26 -6.64
N PRO A 57 10.98 -21.69 -6.07
CA PRO A 57 10.98 -22.24 -4.72
C PRO A 57 10.39 -21.19 -3.78
N ARG A 58 9.25 -21.52 -3.17
CA ARG A 58 8.57 -20.62 -2.24
C ARG A 58 9.50 -20.43 -1.05
N ARG A 59 10.08 -19.24 -0.92
CA ARG A 59 10.89 -18.89 0.25
C ARG A 59 9.99 -18.97 1.48
N VAL A 60 10.17 -20.00 2.29
CA VAL A 60 9.47 -20.15 3.58
C VAL A 60 10.12 -19.15 4.52
N LEU A 61 9.44 -18.02 4.70
CA LEU A 61 9.84 -17.04 5.70
C LEU A 61 9.33 -17.51 7.07
N PRO A 62 10.13 -17.37 8.15
CA PRO A 62 9.74 -17.85 9.46
C PRO A 62 8.49 -17.12 9.99
N ARG A 63 7.73 -17.83 10.83
CA ARG A 63 6.63 -17.25 11.60
C ARG A 63 7.23 -16.44 12.76
N PRO A 64 6.74 -15.22 13.04
CA PRO A 64 7.17 -14.50 14.22
C PRO A 64 6.54 -15.09 15.49
N GLU A 65 7.28 -15.11 16.59
CA GLU A 65 6.79 -15.47 17.91
C GLU A 65 5.94 -14.32 18.49
N LEU A 66 4.63 -14.41 18.32
CA LEU A 66 3.66 -13.52 18.97
C LEU A 66 3.29 -14.09 20.34
N SER A 67 3.18 -13.24 21.36
CA SER A 67 2.67 -13.68 22.66
C SER A 67 1.16 -13.89 22.63
N ASP A 68 0.63 -14.67 23.56
CA ASP A 68 -0.81 -14.91 23.68
C ASP A 68 -1.63 -13.61 23.70
N ARG A 69 -1.16 -12.61 24.46
CA ARG A 69 -1.82 -11.29 24.52
C ARG A 69 -1.74 -10.53 23.19
N GLU A 70 -0.65 -10.68 22.43
CA GLU A 70 -0.56 -10.06 21.10
C GLU A 70 -1.50 -10.73 20.11
N ILE A 71 -1.65 -12.06 20.17
CA ILE A 71 -2.59 -12.82 19.35
C ILE A 71 -4.02 -12.40 19.68
N GLU A 72 -4.38 -12.35 20.97
CA GLU A 72 -5.71 -11.91 21.42
C GLU A 72 -6.06 -10.50 20.92
N VAL A 73 -5.12 -9.55 21.05
CA VAL A 73 -5.30 -8.18 20.54
C VAL A 73 -5.39 -8.14 19.02
N LEU A 74 -4.62 -8.98 18.33
CA LEU A 74 -4.67 -9.09 16.87
C LEU A 74 -6.06 -9.56 16.41
N ILE A 75 -6.58 -10.65 16.98
CA ILE A 75 -7.88 -11.21 16.60
C ILE A 75 -9.02 -10.24 16.93
N ALA A 76 -9.03 -9.66 18.13
CA ALA A 76 -10.04 -8.66 18.50
C ALA A 76 -10.03 -7.45 17.54
N TRP A 77 -8.84 -6.94 17.18
CA TRP A 77 -8.73 -5.83 16.23
C TRP A 77 -9.19 -6.22 14.82
N LEU A 78 -8.93 -7.46 14.38
CA LEU A 78 -9.36 -7.93 13.07
C LEU A 78 -10.89 -7.92 12.93
N GLY A 79 -11.63 -8.23 13.99
CA GLY A 79 -13.11 -8.24 14.01
C GLY A 79 -13.80 -6.93 14.30
N ALA A 80 -13.05 -5.93 14.76
CA ALA A 80 -13.59 -4.64 15.15
C ALA A 80 -13.51 -3.60 14.02
N ASP A 81 -14.53 -2.75 13.88
CA ASP A 81 -14.51 -1.64 12.91
C ASP A 81 -13.55 -0.51 13.35
N SER A 82 -13.42 -0.31 14.67
CA SER A 82 -12.55 0.71 15.26
C SER A 82 -11.67 0.16 16.39
N LYS A 83 -10.60 0.90 16.70
CA LYS A 83 -9.68 0.50 17.79
C LYS A 83 -10.37 0.61 19.15
N ASP A 84 -11.34 1.51 19.26
CA ASP A 84 -12.17 1.67 20.45
C ASP A 84 -13.05 0.43 20.65
N ASP A 85 -13.68 -0.11 19.60
CA ASP A 85 -14.48 -1.34 19.69
C ASP A 85 -13.62 -2.54 20.12
N ALA A 86 -12.44 -2.70 19.53
CA ALA A 86 -11.49 -3.73 19.93
C ALA A 86 -11.04 -3.57 21.39
N ALA A 87 -10.80 -2.32 21.82
CA ALA A 87 -10.36 -2.00 23.17
C ALA A 87 -11.47 -2.30 24.19
N SER A 88 -12.72 -1.97 23.88
CA SER A 88 -13.89 -2.29 24.69
C SER A 88 -14.05 -3.80 24.88
N GLY A 89 -13.89 -4.60 23.82
CA GLY A 89 -13.97 -6.06 23.91
C GLY A 89 -12.87 -6.70 24.77
N LEU A 90 -11.72 -6.03 24.90
CA LEU A 90 -10.55 -6.51 25.64
C LEU A 90 -10.32 -5.81 26.99
N PHE A 91 -11.22 -4.91 27.39
CA PHE A 91 -11.13 -4.10 28.61
C PHE A 91 -9.79 -3.35 28.75
N ILE A 92 -9.29 -2.79 27.64
CA ILE A 92 -8.09 -1.94 27.58
C ILE A 92 -8.39 -0.61 26.89
N SER A 93 -7.38 0.23 26.68
CA SER A 93 -7.53 1.48 25.93
C SER A 93 -7.16 1.31 24.45
N ALA A 94 -7.71 2.16 23.57
CA ALA A 94 -7.37 2.19 22.14
C ALA A 94 -5.88 2.54 21.88
N SER A 95 -5.23 3.27 22.80
CA SER A 95 -3.78 3.54 22.74
C SER A 95 -2.97 2.29 23.08
N THR A 96 -3.43 1.47 24.03
CA THR A 96 -2.85 0.15 24.33
C THR A 96 -2.97 -0.79 23.12
N VAL A 97 -4.15 -0.85 22.48
CA VAL A 97 -4.34 -1.60 21.21
C VAL A 97 -3.33 -1.13 20.15
N SER A 98 -3.22 0.18 19.94
CA SER A 98 -2.25 0.75 18.99
C SER A 98 -0.81 0.33 19.28
N THR A 99 -0.44 0.29 20.56
CA THR A 99 0.89 -0.14 21.01
C THR A 99 1.14 -1.62 20.69
N HIS A 100 0.18 -2.50 20.98
CA HIS A 100 0.26 -3.92 20.62
C HIS A 100 0.37 -4.09 19.10
N LEU A 101 -0.45 -3.41 18.31
CA LEU A 101 -0.39 -3.49 16.84
C LEU A 101 0.96 -3.01 16.29
N SER A 102 1.57 -1.98 16.89
CA SER A 102 2.92 -1.54 16.52
C SER A 102 3.96 -2.65 16.76
N ARG A 103 3.92 -3.29 17.93
CA ARG A 103 4.81 -4.41 18.28
C ARG A 103 4.63 -5.63 17.37
N ILE A 104 3.39 -6.00 17.09
CA ILE A 104 3.05 -7.10 16.17
C ILE A 104 3.62 -6.82 14.79
N ARG A 105 3.42 -5.61 14.25
CA ARG A 105 3.98 -5.22 12.94
C ARG A 105 5.49 -5.26 12.93
N ALA A 106 6.14 -4.82 14.01
CA ALA A 106 7.60 -4.89 14.15
C ALA A 106 8.10 -6.34 14.14
N LYS A 107 7.43 -7.26 14.86
CA LYS A 107 7.76 -8.70 14.85
C LYS A 107 7.62 -9.31 13.46
N TYR A 108 6.54 -9.00 12.73
CA TYR A 108 6.38 -9.44 11.34
C TYR A 108 7.44 -8.86 10.40
N ALA A 109 7.79 -7.57 10.56
CA ALA A 109 8.83 -6.95 9.77
C ALA A 109 10.22 -7.58 10.04
N ALA A 110 10.52 -7.94 11.29
CA ALA A 110 11.80 -8.55 11.68
C ALA A 110 12.04 -9.92 11.00
N VAL A 111 10.98 -10.67 10.70
CA VAL A 111 11.07 -11.95 9.96
C VAL A 111 10.93 -11.77 8.44
N GLY A 112 10.95 -10.54 7.94
CA GLY A 112 10.82 -10.22 6.51
C GLY A 112 9.40 -10.35 5.96
N ARG A 113 8.37 -10.37 6.83
CA ARG A 113 6.96 -10.57 6.49
C ARG A 113 6.10 -9.34 6.86
N ALA A 114 6.59 -8.14 6.59
CA ALA A 114 5.93 -6.88 6.96
C ALA A 114 4.42 -6.85 6.63
N ALA A 115 3.63 -6.28 7.55
CA ALA A 115 2.18 -6.20 7.47
C ALA A 115 1.65 -4.81 7.88
N PRO A 116 1.78 -3.79 7.02
CA PRO A 116 1.48 -2.41 7.41
C PRO A 116 -0.02 -2.15 7.62
N THR A 117 -0.89 -2.82 6.89
CA THR A 117 -2.36 -2.59 6.93
C THR A 117 -3.10 -3.67 7.72
N LYS A 118 -4.35 -3.39 8.11
CA LYS A 118 -5.24 -4.37 8.75
C LYS A 118 -5.40 -5.63 7.87
N THR A 119 -5.60 -5.46 6.57
CA THR A 119 -5.69 -6.55 5.59
C THR A 119 -4.40 -7.37 5.50
N HIS A 120 -3.23 -6.74 5.55
CA HIS A 120 -1.97 -7.50 5.57
C HIS A 120 -1.83 -8.32 6.85
N LEU A 121 -2.21 -7.76 8.01
CA LEU A 121 -2.22 -8.50 9.27
C LEU A 121 -3.20 -9.67 9.22
N PHE A 122 -4.39 -9.48 8.62
CA PHE A 122 -5.36 -10.56 8.40
C PHE A 122 -4.77 -11.70 7.57
N ALA A 123 -4.17 -11.37 6.43
CA ALA A 123 -3.52 -12.36 5.56
C ALA A 123 -2.38 -13.12 6.28
N ARG A 124 -1.63 -12.43 7.15
CA ARG A 124 -0.60 -13.09 7.99
C ARG A 124 -1.22 -13.99 9.06
N ALA A 125 -2.30 -13.55 9.70
CA ALA A 125 -3.01 -14.33 10.70
C ALA A 125 -3.53 -15.65 10.12
N LEU A 126 -4.09 -15.62 8.92
CA LEU A 126 -4.52 -16.81 8.17
C LEU A 126 -3.33 -17.72 7.82
N GLN A 127 -2.24 -17.15 7.29
CA GLN A 127 -1.05 -17.94 6.91
C GLN A 127 -0.38 -18.63 8.11
N ASP A 128 -0.45 -18.00 9.27
CA ASP A 128 0.19 -18.48 10.49
C ASP A 128 -0.74 -19.35 11.34
N GLY A 129 -2.01 -19.48 10.94
CA GLY A 129 -3.01 -20.27 11.67
C GLY A 129 -3.44 -19.66 13.00
N TYR A 130 -3.38 -18.33 13.13
CA TYR A 130 -3.96 -17.62 14.27
C TYR A 130 -5.49 -17.47 14.15
N THR A 131 -6.03 -17.64 12.94
CA THR A 131 -7.45 -17.62 12.63
C THR A 131 -7.71 -18.37 11.32
N THR A 132 -8.96 -18.72 11.07
CA THR A 132 -9.46 -19.32 9.83
C THR A 132 -10.49 -18.42 9.16
N LEU A 133 -10.94 -18.74 7.94
CA LEU A 133 -11.95 -17.92 7.24
C LEU A 133 -13.37 -18.14 7.77
N ASP A 134 -13.64 -19.30 8.36
CA ASP A 134 -14.93 -19.67 8.95
C ASP A 134 -15.24 -18.94 10.26
N GLU A 135 -14.26 -18.29 10.86
CA GLU A 135 -14.40 -17.50 12.09
C GLU A 135 -14.88 -16.05 11.86
N TRP A 136 -15.07 -15.60 10.60
CA TRP A 136 -15.37 -14.21 10.23
C TRP A 136 -16.69 -14.03 9.47
#